data_AF-A0A1W2EEL0-F1
#
_entry.id   AF-A0A1W2EEL0-F1
#
_cell.length_a   1.000
_cell.length_b   1.000
_cell.length_c   1.000
_cell.angle_alpha   90.00
_cell.angle_beta   90.00
_cell.angle_gamma   90.00
#
_symmetry.space_group_name_H-M   'P 1'
#
loop_
_entity.id
_entity.type
_entity.pdbx_description
1 polymer ?
#
loop_
_entity_poly.entity_id
_entity_poly.type
_entity_poly.pdbx_seq_one_letter_code
_entity_poly.pdbx_strand_id
1 'polypeptide(L)'
;MKRILILHIIILMLGSLAQAQEQLNKRQQADLLFNRYQYYNAARLYSSLALKKNPDVKLLERLATCYRKMNNYEAAEKWYALAVADPKAELLTHYYYAEALLSNQKFEAAKAAYQTYGARGGAAAEVALKTASCDSAAVWLNQPSRYTVNNAKALNSKYADWGLGYGLARALVFTSERPADSLLKYNDIYRWNGNPWLKLFSASPDGKVINELPVLRKAYSSFITDYHVGPMVLNSTEDTAYVTIATRAYANTLPVDQRLRKNDERLYTRRLELIIAVKTDGRWGYLKDFPYNNVKAYSLGNAALAKNGNVLYFTSDMPGGMGKTDIWFTEKQPDGSWGKPLNCGPAINTAEEESFPTIGAQGELYYSSKGKTGMGGYDIYTSTGEKASWSVPLNLKYPVNTTYDDFYFSTADGLTGYLSSNRRGGLGDDDIYSFSYKAPKVVKPEPQKPVDTIKYEVGKTYVLKDIYYDFDKSNIRLDAAKELDKLVTILNEHPAMHIELGSHTDSRGNDDYNLRLSQRRAESAVAYLISKGIERGRLSARGYGETMLVNSCSNGVKCSEAEHQANRRTEFKVTKTK
;
A
#
# COMPACT_ATOMS: atom_id res chain seq x y z
N MET A 1 37.17 64.29 39.23
CA MET A 1 36.80 63.94 37.84
C MET A 1 37.38 62.60 37.36
N LYS A 2 38.70 62.35 37.44
CA LYS A 2 39.32 61.08 36.96
C LYS A 2 38.74 59.79 37.57
N ARG A 3 38.37 59.76 38.87
CA ARG A 3 37.75 58.58 39.51
C ARG A 3 36.32 58.28 39.04
N ILE A 4 35.55 59.32 38.68
CA ILE A 4 34.19 59.17 38.16
C ILE A 4 34.24 58.66 36.72
N LEU A 5 35.21 59.13 35.93
CA LEU A 5 35.42 58.68 34.55
C LEU A 5 35.84 57.19 34.49
N ILE A 6 36.69 56.73 35.41
CA ILE A 6 37.09 55.31 35.51
C ILE A 6 35.88 54.43 35.90
N LEU A 7 35.01 54.90 36.80
CA LEU A 7 33.79 54.18 37.18
C LEU A 7 32.81 54.05 35.99
N HIS A 8 32.66 55.10 35.17
CA HIS A 8 31.83 55.06 33.97
C HIS A 8 32.39 54.15 32.89
N ILE A 9 33.73 54.12 32.72
CA ILE A 9 34.39 53.21 31.77
C ILE A 9 34.26 51.75 32.21
N ILE A 10 34.34 51.45 33.51
CA ILE A 10 34.12 50.09 34.04
C ILE A 10 32.65 49.65 33.87
N ILE A 11 31.69 50.54 34.09
CA ILE A 11 30.25 50.26 33.89
C ILE A 11 29.94 50.06 32.39
N LEU A 12 30.56 50.82 31.50
CA LEU A 12 30.43 50.64 30.04
C LEU A 12 31.08 49.34 29.55
N MET A 13 32.23 48.92 30.12
CA MET A 13 32.84 47.63 29.78
C MET A 13 32.08 46.43 30.36
N LEU A 14 31.45 46.57 31.53
CA LEU A 14 30.57 45.55 32.11
C LEU A 14 29.24 45.43 31.36
N GLY A 15 28.73 46.53 30.79
CA GLY A 15 27.52 46.55 29.96
C GLY A 15 27.68 45.86 28.59
N SER A 16 28.90 45.80 28.04
CA SER A 16 29.19 45.12 26.77
C SER A 16 29.40 43.61 26.88
N LEU A 17 29.48 43.05 28.10
CA LEU A 17 29.63 41.60 28.33
C LEU A 17 28.28 40.88 28.58
N ALA A 18 27.17 41.61 28.58
CA ALA A 18 25.83 41.06 28.79
C ALA A 18 25.00 41.01 27.49
N GLN A 19 25.61 40.66 26.34
CA GLN A 19 24.86 40.01 25.27
C GLN A 19 24.91 38.50 25.50
N ALA A 20 24.25 38.03 26.56
CA ALA A 20 23.91 36.63 26.67
C ALA A 20 22.86 36.35 25.59
N GLN A 21 23.29 35.84 24.42
CA GLN A 21 22.36 35.13 23.55
C GLN A 21 21.77 33.99 24.39
N GLU A 22 20.50 34.10 24.75
CA GLU A 22 19.80 33.11 25.55
C GLU A 22 19.94 31.75 24.84
N GLN A 23 20.78 30.88 25.39
CA GLN A 23 21.00 29.57 24.79
C GLN A 23 19.69 28.79 24.90
N LEU A 24 19.14 28.38 23.76
CA LEU A 24 17.89 27.61 23.73
C LEU A 24 17.99 26.47 24.75
N ASN A 25 17.00 26.39 25.64
CA ASN A 25 16.95 25.29 26.59
C ASN A 25 16.72 23.96 25.84
N LYS A 26 17.00 22.84 26.51
CA LYS A 26 16.94 21.51 25.89
C LYS A 26 15.59 21.19 25.23
N ARG A 27 14.48 21.71 25.76
CA ARG A 27 13.15 21.54 25.18
C ARG A 27 13.01 22.35 23.89
N GLN A 28 13.41 23.62 23.89
CA GLN A 28 13.40 24.46 22.70
C GLN A 28 14.30 23.89 21.59
N GLN A 29 15.45 23.30 21.94
CA GLN A 29 16.31 22.59 20.99
C GLN A 29 15.60 21.37 20.38
N ALA A 30 14.91 20.56 21.19
CA ALA A 30 14.16 19.40 20.72
C ALA A 30 13.01 19.81 19.79
N ASP A 31 12.27 20.86 20.16
CA ASP A 31 11.19 21.45 19.36
C ASP A 31 11.69 21.95 18.01
N LEU A 32 12.85 22.61 17.98
CA LEU A 32 13.49 23.07 16.75
C LEU A 32 13.88 21.89 15.84
N LEU A 33 14.47 20.83 16.39
CA LEU A 33 14.83 19.63 15.64
C LEU A 33 13.60 18.91 15.08
N PHE A 34 12.55 18.77 15.90
CA PHE A 34 11.28 18.17 15.50
C PHE A 34 10.64 18.92 14.33
N ASN A 35 10.55 20.24 14.46
CA ASN A 35 10.02 21.12 13.42
C ASN A 35 10.88 21.06 12.14
N ARG A 36 12.17 20.77 12.26
CA ARG A 36 13.08 20.57 11.12
C ARG A 36 13.10 19.14 10.57
N TYR A 37 12.15 18.29 10.97
CA TYR A 37 12.05 16.89 10.57
C TYR A 37 13.27 16.03 10.95
N GLN A 38 14.05 16.48 11.93
CA GLN A 38 15.22 15.75 12.44
C GLN A 38 14.81 14.84 13.58
N TYR A 39 13.89 13.91 13.30
CA TYR A 39 13.22 13.10 14.32
C TYR A 39 14.18 12.24 15.14
N TYR A 40 15.23 11.71 14.53
CA TYR A 40 16.28 10.99 15.23
C TYR A 40 16.91 11.81 16.36
N ASN A 41 17.34 13.03 16.06
CA ASN A 41 17.97 13.90 17.06
C ASN A 41 16.93 14.46 18.06
N ALA A 42 15.73 14.80 17.60
CA ALA A 42 14.64 15.28 18.44
C ALA A 42 14.23 14.23 19.48
N ALA A 43 14.06 12.97 19.07
CA ALA A 43 13.70 11.86 19.96
C ALA A 43 14.69 11.73 21.12
N ARG A 44 16.00 11.79 20.84
CA ARG A 44 17.04 11.68 21.89
C ARG A 44 16.90 12.76 22.96
N LEU A 45 16.64 14.02 22.55
CA LEU A 45 16.45 15.11 23.50
C LEU A 45 15.13 14.95 24.27
N TYR A 46 14.03 14.66 23.57
CA TYR A 46 12.74 14.46 24.22
C TYR A 46 12.74 13.28 25.19
N SER A 47 13.33 12.13 24.85
CA SER A 47 13.44 10.98 25.76
C SER A 47 14.10 11.37 27.08
N SER A 48 15.18 12.15 27.01
CA SER A 48 15.85 12.62 28.24
C SER A 48 15.00 13.58 29.09
N LEU A 49 14.07 14.31 28.46
CA LEU A 49 13.16 15.22 29.15
C LEU A 49 11.93 14.49 29.69
N ALA A 50 11.47 13.44 29.00
CA ALA A 50 10.32 12.62 29.37
C ALA A 50 10.57 11.77 30.64
N LEU A 51 11.84 11.53 31.01
CA LEU A 51 12.22 10.85 32.26
C LEU A 51 12.00 11.70 33.53
N LYS A 52 11.64 12.98 33.40
CA LYS A 52 11.32 13.85 34.54
C LYS A 52 9.90 13.55 35.07
N LYS A 53 9.65 13.86 36.34
CA LYS A 53 8.31 13.72 36.96
C LYS A 53 7.28 14.56 36.20
N ASN A 54 6.15 13.95 35.83
CA ASN A 54 5.01 14.56 35.13
C ASN A 54 5.41 15.27 33.81
N PRO A 55 5.83 14.52 32.78
CA PRO A 55 6.17 15.10 31.50
C PRO A 55 4.93 15.75 30.85
N ASP A 56 5.13 16.90 30.23
CA ASP A 56 4.10 17.64 29.50
C ASP A 56 3.55 16.83 28.31
N VAL A 57 2.22 16.85 28.10
CA VAL A 57 1.56 16.08 27.03
C VAL A 57 2.14 16.38 25.64
N LYS A 58 2.44 17.65 25.33
CA LYS A 58 2.97 18.02 24.01
C LYS A 58 4.35 17.42 23.77
N LEU A 59 5.14 17.29 24.82
CA LEU A 59 6.43 16.63 24.77
C LEU A 59 6.27 15.13 24.47
N LEU A 60 5.33 14.46 25.14
CA LEU A 60 5.03 13.04 24.92
C LEU A 60 4.54 12.79 23.49
N GLU A 61 3.63 13.63 22.98
CA GLU A 61 3.12 13.55 21.61
C GLU A 61 4.22 13.68 20.56
N ARG A 62 5.14 14.63 20.75
CA ARG A 62 6.26 14.84 19.82
C ARG A 62 7.26 13.70 19.89
N LEU A 63 7.56 13.18 21.09
CA LEU A 63 8.41 12.01 21.25
C LEU A 63 7.82 10.78 20.57
N ALA A 64 6.54 10.50 20.82
CA ALA A 64 5.81 9.41 20.18
C ALA A 64 5.79 9.56 18.65
N THR A 65 5.57 10.79 18.18
CA THR A 65 5.60 11.11 16.75
C THR A 65 6.98 10.91 16.14
N CYS A 66 8.07 11.26 16.82
CA CYS A 66 9.41 10.94 16.33
C CYS A 66 9.59 9.44 16.11
N TYR A 67 9.23 8.63 17.11
CA TYR A 67 9.35 7.17 17.00
C TYR A 67 8.48 6.61 15.88
N ARG A 68 7.23 7.07 15.76
CA ARG A 68 6.33 6.67 14.67
C ARG A 68 6.89 7.04 13.30
N LYS A 69 7.44 8.25 13.15
CA LYS A 69 8.06 8.72 11.88
C LYS A 69 9.33 7.97 11.52
N MET A 70 9.96 7.29 12.47
CA MET A 70 11.08 6.36 12.27
C MET A 70 10.63 4.90 12.30
N ASN A 71 9.32 4.62 12.11
CA ASN A 71 8.72 3.27 12.11
C ASN A 71 8.94 2.43 13.40
N ASN A 72 9.36 3.06 14.50
CA ASN A 72 9.52 2.39 15.79
C ASN A 72 8.19 2.40 16.57
N TYR A 73 7.26 1.55 16.13
CA TYR A 73 5.91 1.47 16.70
C TYR A 73 5.90 0.94 18.14
N GLU A 74 6.89 0.14 18.55
CA GLU A 74 6.99 -0.32 19.94
C GLU A 74 7.25 0.85 20.89
N ALA A 75 8.18 1.75 20.55
CA ALA A 75 8.43 2.94 21.33
C ALA A 75 7.29 3.95 21.18
N ALA A 76 6.76 4.15 19.96
CA ALA A 76 5.67 5.08 19.72
C ALA A 76 4.43 4.75 20.56
N GLU A 77 4.03 3.47 20.63
CA GLU A 77 2.89 3.02 21.42
C GLU A 77 3.04 3.42 22.90
N LYS A 78 4.22 3.18 23.50
CA LYS A 78 4.49 3.49 24.91
C LYS A 78 4.28 4.97 25.20
N TRP A 79 4.77 5.85 24.33
CA TRP A 79 4.68 7.30 24.53
C TRP A 79 3.30 7.86 24.17
N TYR A 80 2.65 7.31 23.14
CA TYR A 80 1.28 7.68 22.81
C TYR A 80 0.31 7.28 23.92
N ALA A 81 0.47 6.10 24.53
CA ALA A 81 -0.34 5.66 25.67
C ALA A 81 -0.29 6.66 26.84
N LEU A 82 0.90 7.20 27.14
CA LEU A 82 1.06 8.24 28.16
C LEU A 82 0.43 9.57 27.73
N ALA A 83 0.56 9.95 26.45
CA ALA A 83 -0.01 11.19 25.93
C ALA A 83 -1.55 11.17 25.98
N VAL A 84 -2.20 10.10 25.50
CA VAL A 84 -3.67 10.01 25.43
C VAL A 84 -4.35 9.89 26.79
N ALA A 85 -3.59 9.62 27.86
CA ALA A 85 -4.08 9.65 29.23
C ALA A 85 -4.33 11.09 29.74
N ASP A 86 -3.70 12.09 29.12
CA ASP A 86 -3.97 13.50 29.41
C ASP A 86 -5.18 13.97 28.58
N PRO A 87 -6.23 14.56 29.20
CA PRO A 87 -7.38 15.09 28.48
C PRO A 87 -7.05 16.12 27.39
N LYS A 88 -5.90 16.80 27.52
CA LYS A 88 -5.40 17.83 26.58
C LYS A 88 -4.74 17.25 25.33
N ALA A 89 -4.58 15.93 25.21
CA ALA A 89 -4.03 15.31 24.02
C ALA A 89 -4.78 15.74 22.75
N GLU A 90 -4.03 16.01 21.68
CA GLU A 90 -4.57 16.38 20.38
C GLU A 90 -5.39 15.24 19.78
N LEU A 91 -6.41 15.57 18.99
CA LEU A 91 -7.30 14.58 18.37
C LEU A 91 -6.54 13.50 17.59
N LEU A 92 -5.56 13.91 16.77
CA LEU A 92 -4.75 12.99 15.97
C LEU A 92 -3.82 12.11 16.81
N THR A 93 -3.51 12.49 18.05
CA THR A 93 -2.74 11.65 18.98
C THR A 93 -3.46 10.33 19.25
N HIS A 94 -4.80 10.35 19.35
CA HIS A 94 -5.60 9.13 19.51
C HIS A 94 -5.57 8.24 18.27
N TYR A 95 -5.62 8.84 17.08
CA TYR A 95 -5.48 8.10 15.83
C TYR A 95 -4.11 7.43 15.72
N TYR A 96 -3.03 8.16 15.97
CA TYR A 96 -1.67 7.60 15.91
C TYR A 96 -1.36 6.59 17.02
N TYR A 97 -2.02 6.71 18.18
CA TYR A 97 -1.98 5.68 19.20
C TYR A 97 -2.61 4.37 18.71
N ALA A 98 -3.78 4.46 18.07
CA ALA A 98 -4.46 3.31 17.48
C ALA A 98 -3.64 2.67 16.35
N GLU A 99 -2.98 3.46 15.50
CA GLU A 99 -2.03 2.95 14.48
C GLU A 99 -0.87 2.19 15.13
N ALA A 100 -0.25 2.74 16.19
CA ALA A 100 0.86 2.07 16.87
C ALA A 100 0.42 0.75 17.53
N LEU A 101 -0.78 0.71 18.11
CA LEU A 101 -1.39 -0.53 18.64
C LEU A 101 -1.63 -1.56 17.54
N LEU A 102 -2.15 -1.15 16.38
CA LEU A 102 -2.38 -2.03 15.23
C LEU A 102 -1.06 -2.62 14.73
N SER A 103 -0.03 -1.78 14.52
CA SER A 103 1.29 -2.23 14.08
C SER A 103 1.92 -3.22 15.04
N ASN A 104 1.72 -3.03 16.36
CA ASN A 104 2.15 -3.96 17.40
C ASN A 104 1.19 -5.15 17.62
N GLN A 105 0.25 -5.40 16.70
CA GLN A 105 -0.68 -6.54 16.70
C GLN A 105 -1.66 -6.58 17.89
N LYS A 106 -1.97 -5.43 18.49
CA LYS A 106 -2.93 -5.31 19.59
C LYS A 106 -4.32 -4.93 19.06
N PHE A 107 -4.92 -5.82 18.27
CA PHE A 107 -6.10 -5.53 17.44
C PHE A 107 -7.31 -4.99 18.22
N GLU A 108 -7.68 -5.63 19.33
CA GLU A 108 -8.82 -5.17 20.14
C GLU A 108 -8.57 -3.79 20.76
N ALA A 109 -7.36 -3.56 21.28
CA ALA A 109 -6.98 -2.27 21.83
C ALA A 109 -6.93 -1.18 20.74
N ALA A 110 -6.42 -1.51 19.55
CA ALA A 110 -6.38 -0.61 18.41
C ALA A 110 -7.79 -0.23 17.97
N LYS A 111 -8.71 -1.20 17.87
CA LYS A 111 -10.13 -0.98 17.54
C LYS A 111 -10.80 -0.03 18.53
N ALA A 112 -10.62 -0.26 19.83
CA ALA A 112 -11.12 0.63 20.88
C ALA A 112 -10.51 2.04 20.81
N ALA A 113 -9.22 2.16 20.50
CA ALA A 113 -8.55 3.45 20.33
C ALA A 113 -9.07 4.21 19.08
N TYR A 114 -9.31 3.54 17.95
CA TYR A 114 -9.96 4.16 16.78
C TYR A 114 -11.39 4.61 17.06
N GLN A 115 -12.17 3.82 17.80
CA GLN A 115 -13.51 4.22 18.23
C GLN A 115 -13.46 5.45 19.14
N THR A 116 -12.47 5.53 20.03
CA THR A 116 -12.23 6.71 20.88
C THR A 116 -11.89 7.94 20.03
N TYR A 117 -11.03 7.80 19.02
CA TYR A 117 -10.76 8.87 18.06
C TYR A 117 -12.04 9.34 17.34
N GLY A 118 -12.87 8.40 16.87
CA GLY A 118 -14.18 8.71 16.27
C GLY A 118 -15.11 9.48 17.23
N ALA A 119 -15.23 9.02 18.48
CA ALA A 119 -16.05 9.68 19.50
C ALA A 119 -15.56 11.12 19.84
N ARG A 120 -14.29 11.41 19.60
CA ARG A 120 -13.69 12.76 19.78
C ARG A 120 -13.77 13.64 18.52
N GLY A 121 -14.49 13.20 17.49
CA GLY A 121 -14.70 13.96 16.25
C GLY A 121 -13.84 13.51 15.06
N GLY A 122 -13.19 12.35 15.15
CA GLY A 122 -12.49 11.73 14.02
C GLY A 122 -13.45 11.31 12.89
N ALA A 123 -12.92 11.20 11.67
CA ALA A 123 -13.72 10.88 10.48
C ALA A 123 -14.31 9.46 10.55
N ALA A 124 -15.63 9.33 10.45
CA ALA A 124 -16.33 8.04 10.57
C ALA A 124 -15.90 7.00 9.53
N ALA A 125 -15.64 7.43 8.28
CA ALA A 125 -15.17 6.54 7.21
C ALA A 125 -13.77 5.97 7.51
N GLU A 126 -12.87 6.79 8.08
CA GLU A 126 -11.53 6.38 8.49
C GLU A 126 -11.59 5.39 9.66
N VAL A 127 -12.44 5.66 10.66
CA VAL A 127 -12.67 4.74 11.78
C VAL A 127 -13.23 3.40 11.28
N ALA A 128 -14.23 3.42 10.38
CA ALA A 128 -14.80 2.21 9.81
C ALA A 128 -13.76 1.39 9.03
N LEU A 129 -12.94 2.05 8.21
CA LEU A 129 -11.87 1.42 7.46
C LEU A 129 -10.85 0.76 8.40
N LYS A 130 -10.34 1.50 9.38
CA LYS A 130 -9.27 1.01 10.27
C LYS A 130 -9.74 -0.05 11.25
N THR A 131 -10.98 0.02 11.72
CA THR A 131 -11.58 -1.06 12.54
C THR A 131 -11.78 -2.34 11.72
N ALA A 132 -12.22 -2.23 10.46
CA ALA A 132 -12.29 -3.37 9.54
C ALA A 132 -10.90 -3.96 9.22
N SER A 133 -9.85 -3.13 9.15
CA SER A 133 -8.47 -3.60 9.00
C SER A 133 -7.98 -4.34 10.25
N CYS A 134 -8.35 -3.91 11.46
CA CYS A 134 -8.04 -4.66 12.69
C CYS A 134 -8.65 -6.07 12.65
N ASP A 135 -9.92 -6.17 12.25
CA ASP A 135 -10.64 -7.45 12.13
C ASP A 135 -10.00 -8.34 11.04
N SER A 136 -9.65 -7.76 9.88
CA SER A 136 -9.01 -8.47 8.77
C SER A 136 -7.62 -8.97 9.14
N ALA A 137 -6.80 -8.16 9.80
CA ALA A 137 -5.47 -8.52 10.29
C ALA A 137 -5.54 -9.73 11.23
N ALA A 138 -6.46 -9.71 12.19
CA ALA A 138 -6.66 -10.80 13.14
C ALA A 138 -7.03 -12.12 12.42
N VAL A 139 -7.89 -12.07 11.40
CA VAL A 139 -8.27 -13.26 10.62
C VAL A 139 -7.10 -13.75 9.78
N TRP A 140 -6.44 -12.89 9.02
CA TRP A 140 -5.42 -13.31 8.05
C TRP A 140 -4.13 -13.79 8.71
N LEU A 141 -3.76 -13.27 9.88
CA LEU A 141 -2.65 -13.82 10.67
C LEU A 141 -2.89 -15.27 11.08
N ASN A 142 -4.14 -15.61 11.43
CA ASN A 142 -4.53 -16.97 11.81
C ASN A 142 -4.87 -17.87 10.60
N GLN A 143 -4.99 -17.29 9.40
CA GLN A 143 -5.33 -17.98 8.16
C GLN A 143 -4.39 -17.53 7.03
N PRO A 144 -3.10 -17.93 7.08
CA PRO A 144 -2.13 -17.54 6.08
C PRO A 144 -2.57 -17.97 4.68
N SER A 145 -2.25 -17.12 3.71
CA SER A 145 -2.32 -17.43 2.29
C SER A 145 -1.29 -18.50 1.90
N ARG A 146 -1.23 -18.80 0.59
CA ARG A 146 -0.34 -19.83 0.03
C ARG A 146 1.08 -19.32 -0.25
N TYR A 147 1.38 -18.09 0.14
CA TYR A 147 2.73 -17.55 0.04
C TYR A 147 3.59 -18.04 1.20
N THR A 148 4.85 -18.32 0.92
CA THR A 148 5.93 -18.39 1.89
C THR A 148 6.79 -17.16 1.70
N VAL A 149 7.14 -16.47 2.79
CA VAL A 149 8.00 -15.27 2.75
C VAL A 149 9.19 -15.45 3.69
N ASN A 150 10.40 -15.16 3.18
CA ASN A 150 11.65 -15.33 3.91
C ASN A 150 12.50 -14.07 3.81
N ASN A 151 13.12 -13.66 4.92
CA ASN A 151 14.06 -12.53 4.89
C ASN A 151 15.27 -12.86 3.99
N ALA A 152 15.58 -11.99 3.04
CA ALA A 152 16.68 -12.18 2.10
C ALA A 152 18.01 -11.74 2.72
N LYS A 153 18.44 -12.44 3.78
CA LYS A 153 19.61 -12.07 4.61
C LYS A 153 20.91 -11.79 3.84
N ALA A 154 21.11 -12.44 2.69
CA ALA A 154 22.29 -12.20 1.85
C ALA A 154 22.29 -10.81 1.20
N LEU A 155 21.10 -10.24 0.98
CA LEU A 155 20.92 -8.93 0.36
C LEU A 155 20.84 -7.81 1.40
N ASN A 156 20.26 -8.08 2.58
CA ASN A 156 20.00 -7.08 3.61
C ASN A 156 21.24 -6.74 4.45
N SER A 157 21.21 -5.53 5.02
CA SER A 157 22.16 -4.99 5.98
C SER A 157 21.43 -4.55 7.24
N LYS A 158 22.14 -3.93 8.17
CA LYS A 158 21.54 -3.30 9.37
C LYS A 158 20.80 -1.98 9.08
N TYR A 159 20.77 -1.55 7.82
CA TYR A 159 20.13 -0.32 7.36
C TYR A 159 18.94 -0.65 6.47
N ALA A 160 18.19 0.35 5.98
CA ALA A 160 17.15 0.09 5.01
C ALA A 160 17.71 -0.45 3.68
N ASP A 161 17.13 -1.56 3.21
CA ASP A 161 17.37 -2.25 1.96
C ASP A 161 16.02 -2.63 1.35
N TRP A 162 15.66 -2.06 0.21
CA TRP A 162 14.33 -2.24 -0.36
C TRP A 162 14.28 -2.00 -1.87
N GLY A 163 13.13 -2.21 -2.48
CA GLY A 163 12.91 -1.79 -3.86
C GLY A 163 13.56 -2.72 -4.90
N LEU A 164 13.68 -4.01 -4.59
CA LEU A 164 14.42 -4.94 -5.45
C LEU A 164 13.68 -5.25 -6.76
N GLY A 165 14.32 -4.95 -7.89
CA GLY A 165 13.91 -5.28 -9.24
C GLY A 165 14.91 -6.21 -9.95
N TYR A 166 14.51 -6.72 -11.12
CA TYR A 166 15.31 -7.66 -11.93
C TYR A 166 16.00 -6.97 -13.11
N GLY A 167 17.23 -7.41 -13.39
CA GLY A 167 17.97 -7.23 -14.64
C GLY A 167 18.00 -8.51 -15.54
N LEU A 168 18.67 -8.46 -16.71
CA LEU A 168 18.52 -9.35 -17.88
C LEU A 168 19.31 -10.62 -17.60
N ALA A 169 20.47 -10.44 -16.97
CA ALA A 169 21.27 -11.51 -16.41
C ALA A 169 20.80 -11.93 -14.99
N ARG A 170 19.55 -11.59 -14.60
CA ARG A 170 19.04 -11.71 -13.23
C ARG A 170 19.86 -10.97 -12.18
N ALA A 171 20.67 -9.99 -12.61
CA ALA A 171 21.29 -9.05 -11.69
C ALA A 171 20.18 -8.32 -10.93
N LEU A 172 20.29 -8.26 -9.62
CA LEU A 172 19.25 -7.67 -8.77
C LEU A 172 19.62 -6.20 -8.56
N VAL A 173 18.69 -5.27 -8.76
CA VAL A 173 18.91 -3.84 -8.49
C VAL A 173 17.98 -3.42 -7.37
N PHE A 174 18.51 -2.75 -6.36
CA PHE A 174 17.74 -2.34 -5.19
C PHE A 174 18.28 -1.02 -4.63
N THR A 175 17.55 -0.47 -3.67
CA THR A 175 17.89 0.77 -2.98
C THR A 175 18.35 0.45 -1.56
N SER A 176 19.41 1.10 -1.10
CA SER A 176 19.98 0.85 0.22
C SER A 176 20.56 2.10 0.87
N GLU A 177 20.44 2.19 2.19
CA GLU A 177 21.14 3.16 3.04
C GLU A 177 22.53 2.66 3.49
N ARG A 178 22.98 1.49 3.03
CA ARG A 178 24.33 1.02 3.38
C ARG A 178 25.39 1.98 2.86
N PRO A 179 26.40 2.31 3.67
CA PRO A 179 27.47 3.18 3.25
C PRO A 179 28.33 2.49 2.20
N ALA A 180 28.63 3.20 1.11
CA ALA A 180 29.57 2.72 0.10
C ALA A 180 31.04 2.80 0.56
N ASP A 181 31.34 3.75 1.46
CA ASP A 181 32.64 3.91 2.12
C ASP A 181 32.45 3.88 3.65
N SER A 182 33.37 3.24 4.34
CA SER A 182 33.48 3.18 5.81
C SER A 182 33.49 4.55 6.51
N LEU A 183 33.94 5.62 5.84
CA LEU A 183 34.04 6.97 6.43
C LEU A 183 32.87 7.86 6.02
N LEU A 184 31.77 7.79 6.78
CA LEU A 184 30.61 8.67 6.62
C LEU A 184 30.88 10.09 7.14
N LYS A 185 30.62 11.11 6.33
CA LYS A 185 30.63 12.52 6.74
C LYS A 185 29.29 12.93 7.33
N TYR A 186 29.28 14.01 8.11
CA TYR A 186 28.06 14.54 8.73
C TYR A 186 26.92 14.84 7.73
N ASN A 187 27.26 15.30 6.53
CA ASN A 187 26.27 15.61 5.48
C ASN A 187 25.71 14.35 4.78
N ASP A 188 26.34 13.20 4.98
CA ASP A 188 25.90 11.93 4.39
C ASP A 188 24.76 11.28 5.18
N ILE A 189 24.37 11.88 6.31
CA ILE A 189 23.36 11.36 7.25
C ILE A 189 22.00 12.00 7.00
N TYR A 190 21.01 11.17 6.69
CA TYR A 190 19.61 11.54 6.69
C TYR A 190 19.11 11.73 8.12
N ARG A 191 18.87 12.99 8.48
CA ARG A 191 18.56 13.36 9.88
C ARG A 191 17.18 12.91 10.38
N TRP A 192 16.34 12.39 9.49
CA TRP A 192 15.03 11.87 9.83
C TRP A 192 15.14 10.61 10.68
N ASN A 193 15.90 9.61 10.22
CA ASN A 193 16.13 8.34 10.90
C ASN A 193 17.56 8.18 11.47
N GLY A 194 18.52 9.01 11.03
CA GLY A 194 19.91 8.96 11.47
C GLY A 194 20.80 8.01 10.65
N ASN A 195 20.28 7.46 9.55
CA ASN A 195 21.01 6.58 8.63
C ASN A 195 21.58 7.35 7.42
N PRO A 196 22.45 6.74 6.59
CA PRO A 196 22.89 7.37 5.36
C PRO A 196 21.77 7.56 4.34
N TRP A 197 21.97 8.47 3.37
CA TRP A 197 21.02 8.63 2.27
C TRP A 197 20.97 7.40 1.36
N LEU A 198 19.74 6.96 1.02
CA LEU A 198 19.49 5.88 0.04
C LEU A 198 20.26 6.08 -1.28
N LYS A 199 20.93 5.02 -1.74
CA LYS A 199 21.57 4.90 -3.05
C LYS A 199 21.15 3.61 -3.75
N LEU A 200 21.45 3.51 -5.04
CA LEU A 200 21.23 2.29 -5.81
C LEU A 200 22.39 1.32 -5.66
N PHE A 201 22.06 0.04 -5.60
CA PHE A 201 23.00 -1.06 -5.55
C PHE A 201 22.59 -2.14 -6.54
N SER A 202 23.59 -2.85 -7.07
CA SER A 202 23.39 -4.09 -7.81
C SER A 202 23.94 -5.27 -7.01
N ALA A 203 23.27 -6.41 -7.12
CA ALA A 203 23.72 -7.67 -6.56
C ALA A 203 23.79 -8.77 -7.62
N SER A 204 24.73 -9.71 -7.43
CA SER A 204 24.70 -11.00 -8.12
C SER A 204 23.39 -11.76 -7.80
N PRO A 205 22.95 -12.70 -8.66
CA PRO A 205 21.71 -13.45 -8.42
C PRO A 205 21.67 -14.21 -7.08
N ASP A 206 22.82 -14.59 -6.53
CA ASP A 206 22.96 -15.24 -5.22
C ASP A 206 23.08 -14.25 -4.04
N GLY A 207 23.07 -12.94 -4.33
CA GLY A 207 23.18 -11.86 -3.36
C GLY A 207 24.56 -11.67 -2.73
N LYS A 208 25.58 -12.44 -3.13
CA LYS A 208 26.90 -12.42 -2.45
C LYS A 208 27.79 -11.26 -2.87
N VAL A 209 27.68 -10.81 -4.11
CA VAL A 209 28.46 -9.70 -4.64
C VAL A 209 27.53 -8.50 -4.77
N ILE A 210 27.74 -7.49 -3.94
CA ILE A 210 26.92 -6.28 -3.91
C ILE A 210 27.82 -5.08 -4.15
N ASN A 211 27.46 -4.23 -5.10
CA ASN A 211 28.20 -3.02 -5.44
C ASN A 211 27.24 -1.83 -5.54
N GLU A 212 27.69 -0.64 -5.18
CA GLU A 212 26.96 0.58 -5.49
C GLU A 212 26.81 0.70 -7.02
N LEU A 213 25.63 1.12 -7.46
CA LEU A 213 25.27 1.31 -8.85
C LEU A 213 25.12 2.81 -9.15
N PRO A 214 26.21 3.51 -9.53
CA PRO A 214 26.15 4.94 -9.79
C PRO A 214 25.40 5.22 -11.10
N VAL A 215 24.28 5.92 -11.01
CA VAL A 215 23.51 6.41 -12.17
C VAL A 215 23.82 7.90 -12.47
N LEU A 216 24.14 8.67 -11.43
CA LEU A 216 24.49 10.08 -11.52
C LEU A 216 26.03 10.21 -11.41
N ARG A 217 26.76 10.09 -12.53
CA ARG A 217 28.23 10.24 -12.51
C ARG A 217 28.67 11.71 -12.34
N LYS A 218 29.83 11.87 -11.71
CA LYS A 218 30.65 13.06 -11.39
C LYS A 218 31.00 14.05 -12.54
N ALA A 219 30.25 14.11 -13.64
CA ALA A 219 30.47 15.15 -14.67
C ALA A 219 30.13 16.57 -14.15
N TYR A 220 29.49 16.67 -12.98
CA TYR A 220 29.29 17.90 -12.23
C TYR A 220 29.96 17.74 -10.86
N SER A 221 31.19 18.23 -10.71
CA SER A 221 31.99 18.16 -9.49
C SER A 221 31.39 18.93 -8.28
N SER A 222 30.21 19.53 -8.44
CA SER A 222 29.43 20.18 -7.38
C SER A 222 28.09 19.50 -7.07
N PHE A 223 27.73 18.42 -7.78
CA PHE A 223 26.42 17.76 -7.67
C PHE A 223 26.56 16.24 -7.58
N ILE A 224 27.11 15.76 -6.47
CA ILE A 224 26.65 14.48 -5.95
C ILE A 224 25.29 14.77 -5.31
N THR A 225 24.26 14.00 -5.63
CA THR A 225 23.00 14.12 -4.92
C THR A 225 23.23 13.53 -3.52
N ASP A 226 23.49 14.38 -2.53
CA ASP A 226 23.56 14.04 -1.11
C ASP A 226 22.18 13.61 -0.57
N TYR A 227 21.28 13.10 -1.41
CA TYR A 227 19.90 12.76 -1.05
C TYR A 227 19.53 11.40 -1.65
N HIS A 228 18.30 10.94 -1.39
CA HIS A 228 17.81 9.63 -1.78
C HIS A 228 17.80 9.44 -3.31
N VAL A 229 18.29 8.28 -3.75
CA VAL A 229 18.27 7.79 -5.13
C VAL A 229 17.73 6.37 -5.12
N GLY A 230 16.68 6.11 -5.88
CA GLY A 230 15.94 4.86 -5.93
C GLY A 230 14.44 5.05 -5.65
N PRO A 231 13.58 4.11 -6.06
CA PRO A 231 13.92 2.86 -6.76
C PRO A 231 14.20 3.09 -8.26
N MET A 232 14.62 2.01 -8.94
CA MET A 232 14.97 1.99 -10.36
C MET A 232 14.21 0.88 -11.08
N VAL A 233 13.57 1.21 -12.21
CA VAL A 233 12.96 0.24 -13.12
C VAL A 233 13.64 0.27 -14.48
N LEU A 234 13.81 -0.91 -15.08
CA LEU A 234 14.49 -1.13 -16.35
C LEU A 234 13.49 -1.39 -17.49
N ASN A 235 13.88 -1.05 -18.71
CA ASN A 235 13.21 -1.58 -19.90
C ASN A 235 13.68 -3.02 -20.21
N SER A 236 12.99 -3.69 -21.12
CA SER A 236 13.26 -5.09 -21.47
C SER A 236 14.62 -5.33 -22.12
N THR A 237 15.25 -4.32 -22.69
CA THR A 237 16.61 -4.39 -23.28
C THR A 237 17.71 -3.93 -22.31
N GLU A 238 17.35 -3.34 -21.19
CA GLU A 238 18.24 -2.84 -20.13
C GLU A 238 19.31 -1.85 -20.57
N ASP A 239 18.97 -1.11 -21.61
CA ASP A 239 19.70 0.06 -22.03
C ASP A 239 19.10 1.34 -21.44
N THR A 240 17.88 1.29 -20.90
CA THR A 240 17.14 2.45 -20.40
C THR A 240 16.53 2.16 -19.04
N ALA A 241 16.64 3.11 -18.13
CA ALA A 241 16.12 3.05 -16.78
C ALA A 241 15.33 4.30 -16.41
N TYR A 242 14.34 4.12 -15.55
CA TYR A 242 13.62 5.20 -14.88
C TYR A 242 13.96 5.14 -13.40
N VAL A 243 14.56 6.21 -12.88
CA VAL A 243 15.10 6.25 -11.52
C VAL A 243 14.45 7.38 -10.75
N THR A 244 13.92 7.07 -9.58
CA THR A 244 13.39 8.10 -8.67
C THR A 244 14.54 8.74 -7.91
N ILE A 245 14.55 10.06 -7.81
CA ILE A 245 15.54 10.79 -7.02
C ILE A 245 14.85 11.87 -6.20
N ALA A 246 15.42 12.19 -5.05
CA ALA A 246 15.14 13.47 -4.41
C ALA A 246 15.71 14.60 -5.27
N THR A 247 14.93 15.67 -5.45
CA THR A 247 15.24 16.71 -6.43
C THR A 247 16.66 17.28 -6.32
N ARG A 248 17.26 17.51 -7.49
CA ARG A 248 18.57 18.15 -7.64
C ARG A 248 18.50 19.68 -7.59
N ALA A 249 17.29 20.25 -7.56
CA ALA A 249 17.11 21.69 -7.51
C ALA A 249 17.72 22.32 -6.24
N TYR A 250 18.22 23.54 -6.39
CA TYR A 250 18.76 24.33 -5.28
C TYR A 250 17.66 24.64 -4.28
N ALA A 251 17.95 24.51 -2.99
CA ALA A 251 16.96 24.64 -1.92
C ALA A 251 16.18 25.97 -2.00
N ASN A 252 16.86 27.09 -2.23
CA ASN A 252 16.24 28.42 -2.36
C ASN A 252 15.28 28.59 -3.56
N THR A 253 15.21 27.63 -4.47
CA THR A 253 14.26 27.62 -5.61
C THR A 253 13.01 26.78 -5.34
N LEU A 254 13.00 26.03 -4.23
CA LEU A 254 11.91 25.14 -3.86
C LEU A 254 10.86 25.86 -2.98
N PRO A 255 9.65 25.31 -2.89
CA PRO A 255 8.62 25.83 -2.00
C PRO A 255 9.10 25.81 -0.54
N VAL A 256 8.75 26.85 0.22
CA VAL A 256 8.98 26.88 1.67
C VAL A 256 7.84 26.15 2.37
N ASP A 257 8.16 25.31 3.35
CA ASP A 257 7.17 24.63 4.17
C ASP A 257 6.37 25.67 4.98
N GLN A 258 5.10 25.82 4.62
CA GLN A 258 4.23 26.86 5.18
C GLN A 258 3.95 26.65 6.67
N ARG A 259 4.10 25.42 7.20
CA ARG A 259 3.85 25.09 8.61
C ARG A 259 4.81 25.79 9.58
N LEU A 260 5.94 26.29 9.07
CA LEU A 260 7.06 26.76 9.88
C LEU A 260 7.40 28.24 9.66
N ARG A 261 6.51 28.99 9.00
CA ARG A 261 6.67 30.43 8.74
C ARG A 261 6.82 31.33 9.98
N LYS A 262 6.76 30.80 11.19
CA LYS A 262 6.70 31.60 12.43
C LYS A 262 8.06 32.18 12.91
N ASN A 263 9.20 31.63 12.50
CA ASN A 263 10.50 31.98 13.12
C ASN A 263 11.65 32.19 12.11
N ASP A 264 11.53 33.06 11.10
CA ASP A 264 12.58 33.44 10.10
C ASP A 264 13.37 32.32 9.38
N GLU A 265 13.14 31.05 9.71
CA GLU A 265 13.80 29.87 9.18
C GLU A 265 13.02 29.35 7.97
N ARG A 266 13.73 29.24 6.84
CA ARG A 266 13.16 28.71 5.60
C ARG A 266 13.56 27.26 5.46
N LEU A 267 12.64 26.34 5.77
CA LEU A 267 12.76 24.95 5.35
C LEU A 267 12.11 24.78 3.99
N TYR A 268 12.88 24.22 3.08
CA TYR A 268 12.45 24.01 1.70
C TYR A 268 11.96 22.58 1.51
N THR A 269 10.78 22.43 0.89
CA THR A 269 10.19 21.14 0.58
C THR A 269 10.95 20.50 -0.58
N ARG A 270 11.81 19.53 -0.28
CA ARG A 270 12.41 18.66 -1.30
C ARG A 270 11.42 17.57 -1.71
N ARG A 271 11.15 17.50 -3.01
CA ARG A 271 10.21 16.55 -3.61
C ARG A 271 10.94 15.51 -4.45
N LEU A 272 10.23 14.43 -4.78
CA LEU A 272 10.74 13.40 -5.68
C LEU A 272 10.56 13.82 -7.15
N GLU A 273 11.52 13.42 -7.99
CA GLU A 273 11.47 13.55 -9.43
C GLU A 273 11.97 12.25 -10.09
N LEU A 274 11.58 12.01 -11.34
CA LEU A 274 12.01 10.85 -12.11
C LEU A 274 13.04 11.27 -13.14
N ILE A 275 14.14 10.55 -13.24
CA ILE A 275 15.13 10.72 -14.32
C ILE A 275 15.08 9.52 -15.25
N ILE A 276 15.46 9.75 -16.50
CA ILE A 276 15.75 8.71 -17.48
C ILE A 276 17.27 8.55 -17.53
N ALA A 277 17.74 7.33 -17.32
CA ALA A 277 19.14 6.96 -17.43
C ALA A 277 19.34 5.95 -18.55
N VAL A 278 20.51 5.96 -19.16
CA VAL A 278 20.90 5.02 -20.22
C VAL A 278 22.18 4.29 -19.88
N LYS A 279 22.32 3.08 -20.42
CA LYS A 279 23.50 2.24 -20.27
C LYS A 279 24.38 2.34 -21.52
N THR A 280 25.57 2.92 -21.37
CA THR A 280 26.58 3.04 -22.43
C THR A 280 27.86 2.36 -21.96
N ASP A 281 28.44 1.47 -22.77
CA ASP A 281 29.65 0.69 -22.46
C ASP A 281 29.57 -0.01 -21.08
N GLY A 282 28.41 -0.59 -20.79
CA GLY A 282 28.13 -1.30 -19.54
C GLY A 282 27.92 -0.40 -18.31
N ARG A 283 27.93 0.93 -18.46
CA ARG A 283 27.82 1.90 -17.36
C ARG A 283 26.53 2.71 -17.47
N TRP A 284 25.82 2.88 -16.35
CA TRP A 284 24.66 3.76 -16.29
C TRP A 284 25.07 5.23 -16.22
N GLY A 285 24.31 6.07 -16.90
CA GLY A 285 24.46 7.52 -16.87
C GLY A 285 23.11 8.22 -17.03
N TYR A 286 22.97 9.38 -16.38
CA TYR A 286 21.86 10.29 -16.59
C TYR A 286 21.74 10.66 -18.09
N LEU A 287 20.55 10.50 -18.65
CA LEU A 287 20.21 10.98 -19.99
C LEU A 287 19.47 12.31 -19.92
N LYS A 288 18.30 12.32 -19.26
CA LYS A 288 17.42 13.48 -19.18
C LYS A 288 16.39 13.35 -18.05
N ASP A 289 15.78 14.47 -17.68
CA ASP A 289 14.64 14.48 -16.77
C ASP A 289 13.39 13.89 -17.44
N PHE A 290 12.53 13.27 -16.64
CA PHE A 290 11.20 12.88 -17.08
C PHE A 290 10.33 14.13 -17.33
N PRO A 291 9.61 14.22 -18.47
CA PRO A 291 9.02 15.48 -18.94
C PRO A 291 7.95 16.08 -18.02
N TYR A 292 7.37 15.29 -17.11
CA TYR A 292 6.32 15.75 -16.20
C TYR A 292 6.82 15.97 -14.76
N ASN A 293 8.13 16.03 -14.53
CA ASN A 293 8.67 16.48 -13.24
C ASN A 293 8.23 17.92 -12.93
N ASN A 294 7.75 18.19 -11.72
CA ASN A 294 7.50 19.56 -11.25
C ASN A 294 7.67 19.66 -9.73
N VAL A 295 8.92 19.68 -9.28
CA VAL A 295 9.28 19.68 -7.85
C VAL A 295 8.79 20.92 -7.08
N LYS A 296 8.38 21.98 -7.78
CA LYS A 296 7.74 23.15 -7.19
C LYS A 296 6.26 22.92 -6.87
N ALA A 297 5.58 21.99 -7.55
CA ALA A 297 4.16 21.72 -7.37
C ALA A 297 3.88 20.35 -6.72
N TYR A 298 4.58 19.29 -7.11
CA TYR A 298 4.31 17.91 -6.72
C TYR A 298 5.56 17.02 -6.79
N SER A 299 5.48 15.85 -6.16
CA SER A 299 6.43 14.75 -6.23
C SER A 299 5.94 13.73 -7.26
N LEU A 300 6.85 13.18 -8.04
CA LEU A 300 6.58 12.04 -8.92
C LEU A 300 7.76 11.06 -8.86
N GLY A 301 7.47 9.76 -8.85
CA GLY A 301 8.49 8.73 -8.68
C GLY A 301 7.90 7.32 -8.58
N ASN A 302 8.69 6.38 -8.05
CA ASN A 302 8.31 4.97 -7.89
C ASN A 302 7.71 4.39 -9.17
N ALA A 303 8.47 4.45 -10.27
CA ALA A 303 7.98 4.08 -11.59
C ALA A 303 7.96 2.56 -11.79
N ALA A 304 7.00 2.09 -12.59
CA ALA A 304 6.93 0.75 -13.14
C ALA A 304 6.65 0.81 -14.64
N LEU A 305 7.32 -0.03 -15.41
CA LEU A 305 7.16 -0.08 -16.86
C LEU A 305 6.36 -1.32 -17.25
N ALA A 306 5.34 -1.14 -18.08
CA ALA A 306 4.63 -2.25 -18.69
C ALA A 306 5.58 -3.05 -19.58
N LYS A 307 5.30 -4.35 -19.74
CA LYS A 307 6.18 -5.27 -20.48
C LYS A 307 6.44 -4.87 -21.93
N ASN A 308 5.48 -4.22 -22.57
CA ASN A 308 5.60 -3.72 -23.94
C ASN A 308 6.48 -2.45 -24.04
N GLY A 309 6.91 -1.86 -22.93
CA GLY A 309 7.71 -0.64 -22.88
C GLY A 309 6.95 0.64 -23.25
N ASN A 310 5.64 0.55 -23.48
CA ASN A 310 4.82 1.65 -24.01
C ASN A 310 3.94 2.33 -22.95
N VAL A 311 3.84 1.77 -21.75
CA VAL A 311 3.11 2.39 -20.63
C VAL A 311 4.02 2.46 -19.41
N LEU A 312 4.18 3.65 -18.85
CA LEU A 312 4.90 3.88 -17.60
C LEU A 312 3.89 4.26 -16.52
N TYR A 313 3.79 3.44 -15.49
CA TYR A 313 3.06 3.73 -14.26
C TYR A 313 3.99 4.39 -13.26
N PHE A 314 3.49 5.29 -12.42
CA PHE A 314 4.28 5.95 -11.39
C PHE A 314 3.38 6.50 -10.28
N THR A 315 3.97 6.79 -9.12
CA THR A 315 3.29 7.43 -7.99
C THR A 315 3.44 8.94 -8.06
N SER A 316 2.37 9.70 -7.75
CA SER A 316 2.43 11.16 -7.70
C SER A 316 1.35 11.77 -6.80
N ASP A 317 1.65 12.91 -6.16
CA ASP A 317 0.69 13.80 -5.47
C ASP A 317 0.24 14.98 -6.36
N MET A 318 0.36 14.84 -7.69
CA MET A 318 0.02 15.92 -8.61
C MET A 318 -1.49 16.22 -8.68
N PRO A 319 -1.87 17.47 -9.03
CA PRO A 319 -3.27 17.87 -9.15
C PRO A 319 -4.07 16.98 -10.12
N GLY A 320 -5.34 16.72 -9.78
CA GLY A 320 -6.22 15.79 -10.52
C GLY A 320 -6.21 14.36 -9.98
N GLY A 321 -5.51 14.14 -8.86
CA GLY A 321 -5.53 12.92 -8.07
C GLY A 321 -6.79 12.73 -7.23
N MET A 322 -6.88 11.57 -6.57
CA MET A 322 -7.98 11.20 -5.66
C MET A 322 -7.58 11.31 -4.19
N GLY A 323 -6.29 11.15 -3.87
CA GLY A 323 -5.81 11.04 -2.50
C GLY A 323 -4.52 11.80 -2.21
N LYS A 324 -3.80 11.33 -1.20
CA LYS A 324 -2.51 11.89 -0.77
C LYS A 324 -1.43 11.60 -1.81
N THR A 325 -1.39 10.38 -2.32
CA THR A 325 -0.62 9.98 -3.49
C THR A 325 -1.41 8.96 -4.28
N ASP A 326 -1.34 9.02 -5.59
CA ASP A 326 -2.05 8.12 -6.49
C ASP A 326 -1.09 7.42 -7.45
N ILE A 327 -1.53 6.29 -8.02
CA ILE A 327 -0.91 5.69 -9.18
C ILE A 327 -1.45 6.36 -10.45
N TRP A 328 -0.53 6.84 -11.27
CA TRP A 328 -0.75 7.45 -12.58
C TRP A 328 -0.06 6.62 -13.66
N PHE A 329 -0.45 6.85 -14.91
CA PHE A 329 0.20 6.27 -16.07
C PHE A 329 0.42 7.30 -17.18
N THR A 330 1.41 7.06 -18.03
CA THR A 330 1.61 7.76 -19.31
C THR A 330 1.89 6.75 -20.41
N GLU A 331 1.56 7.11 -21.64
CA GLU A 331 1.78 6.29 -22.83
C GLU A 331 2.88 6.87 -23.72
N LYS A 332 3.74 5.99 -24.22
CA LYS A 332 4.80 6.35 -25.15
C LYS A 332 4.20 6.67 -26.51
N GLN A 333 4.56 7.80 -27.07
CA GLN A 333 4.09 8.28 -28.36
C GLN A 333 4.94 7.69 -29.51
N PRO A 334 4.47 7.76 -30.77
CA PRO A 334 5.22 7.26 -31.92
C PRO A 334 6.62 7.87 -32.10
N ASP A 335 6.82 9.10 -31.63
CA ASP A 335 8.11 9.81 -31.64
C ASP A 335 9.04 9.42 -30.47
N GLY A 336 8.59 8.50 -29.61
CA GLY A 336 9.31 8.03 -28.42
C GLY A 336 9.16 8.92 -27.18
N SER A 337 8.42 10.03 -27.26
CA SER A 337 8.11 10.88 -26.11
C SER A 337 7.05 10.27 -25.20
N TRP A 338 6.91 10.79 -23.98
CA TRP A 338 5.86 10.37 -23.05
C TRP A 338 4.67 11.33 -23.11
N GLY A 339 3.47 10.79 -23.31
CA GLY A 339 2.22 11.55 -23.37
C GLY A 339 1.78 12.10 -22.01
N LYS A 340 0.69 12.87 -21.99
CA LYS A 340 0.17 13.47 -20.75
C LYS A 340 -0.19 12.38 -19.73
N PRO A 341 0.20 12.50 -18.45
CA PRO A 341 -0.21 11.57 -17.41
C PRO A 341 -1.72 11.54 -17.17
N LEU A 342 -2.23 10.34 -16.88
CA LEU A 342 -3.62 10.06 -16.55
C LEU A 342 -3.69 9.23 -15.26
N ASN A 343 -4.73 9.45 -14.47
CA ASN A 343 -4.93 8.76 -13.19
C ASN A 343 -5.41 7.31 -13.45
N CYS A 344 -4.94 6.32 -12.68
CA CYS A 344 -5.35 4.92 -12.84
C CYS A 344 -6.80 4.61 -12.42
N GLY A 345 -7.52 5.62 -11.91
CA GLY A 345 -8.94 5.53 -11.61
C GLY A 345 -9.26 4.94 -10.22
N PRO A 346 -10.56 4.95 -9.86
CA PRO A 346 -11.03 4.70 -8.49
C PRO A 346 -10.94 3.25 -8.04
N ALA A 347 -10.70 2.31 -8.96
CA ALA A 347 -10.41 0.93 -8.59
C ALA A 347 -9.09 0.86 -7.80
N ILE A 348 -8.06 1.57 -8.29
CA ILE A 348 -6.72 1.57 -7.71
C ILE A 348 -6.64 2.62 -6.60
N ASN A 349 -6.94 3.87 -6.94
CA ASN A 349 -6.68 5.05 -6.13
C ASN A 349 -7.82 5.34 -5.13
N THR A 350 -7.44 5.86 -3.97
CA THR A 350 -8.32 6.16 -2.84
C THR A 350 -8.07 7.59 -2.33
N ALA A 351 -8.65 7.97 -1.19
CA ALA A 351 -8.33 9.24 -0.53
C ALA A 351 -6.97 9.23 0.19
N GLU A 352 -6.35 8.06 0.33
CA GLU A 352 -5.12 7.85 1.09
C GLU A 352 -3.89 7.76 0.16
N GLU A 353 -2.87 7.01 0.57
CA GLU A 353 -1.64 6.84 -0.19
C GLU A 353 -1.66 5.52 -0.96
N GLU A 354 -1.60 5.60 -2.28
CA GLU A 354 -1.21 4.51 -3.17
C GLU A 354 0.19 4.75 -3.72
N SER A 355 1.06 3.74 -3.68
CA SER A 355 2.45 3.87 -4.09
C SER A 355 3.07 2.53 -4.53
N PHE A 356 4.32 2.60 -4.98
CA PHE A 356 5.19 1.47 -5.33
C PHE A 356 4.55 0.49 -6.33
N PRO A 357 4.05 0.99 -7.48
CA PRO A 357 3.54 0.11 -8.52
C PRO A 357 4.68 -0.78 -9.04
N THR A 358 4.34 -1.98 -9.46
CA THR A 358 5.17 -2.88 -10.27
C THR A 358 4.24 -3.64 -11.23
N ILE A 359 4.80 -4.19 -12.30
CA ILE A 359 4.04 -4.98 -13.29
C ILE A 359 4.50 -6.43 -13.24
N GLY A 360 3.54 -7.32 -13.01
CA GLY A 360 3.71 -8.77 -12.93
C GLY A 360 3.98 -9.45 -14.26
N ALA A 361 4.17 -10.76 -14.19
CA ALA A 361 4.54 -11.57 -15.33
C ALA A 361 3.44 -11.68 -16.40
N GLN A 362 2.17 -11.52 -16.02
CA GLN A 362 1.04 -11.57 -16.94
C GLN A 362 0.42 -10.18 -17.16
N GLY A 363 1.12 -9.12 -16.71
CA GLY A 363 0.69 -7.73 -16.86
C GLY A 363 -0.14 -7.20 -15.70
N GLU A 364 -0.29 -7.96 -14.61
CA GLU A 364 -1.00 -7.51 -13.41
C GLU A 364 -0.27 -6.35 -12.74
N LEU A 365 -1.02 -5.37 -12.25
CA LEU A 365 -0.49 -4.32 -11.40
C LEU A 365 -0.38 -4.86 -9.97
N TYR A 366 0.80 -4.79 -9.38
CA TYR A 366 0.97 -4.85 -7.94
C TYR A 366 1.29 -3.46 -7.43
N TYR A 367 0.73 -3.08 -6.29
CA TYR A 367 0.96 -1.78 -5.68
C TYR A 367 0.64 -1.85 -4.19
N SER A 368 1.05 -0.83 -3.45
CA SER A 368 0.85 -0.76 -2.01
C SER A 368 -0.14 0.36 -1.69
N SER A 369 -1.11 0.12 -0.79
CA SER A 369 -2.13 1.10 -0.42
C SER A 369 -2.34 1.18 1.09
N LYS A 370 -2.59 2.38 1.59
CA LYS A 370 -3.06 2.65 2.96
C LYS A 370 -4.57 2.89 3.06
N GLY A 371 -5.26 2.99 1.93
CA GLY A 371 -6.65 3.41 1.82
C GLY A 371 -7.68 2.30 1.63
N LYS A 372 -7.23 1.04 1.67
CA LYS A 372 -8.10 -0.14 1.52
C LYS A 372 -8.04 -1.01 2.78
N THR A 373 -9.09 -1.80 3.00
CA THR A 373 -9.13 -2.72 4.13
C THR A 373 -7.98 -3.71 4.03
N GLY A 374 -7.09 -3.66 5.02
CA GLY A 374 -5.80 -4.31 5.01
C GLY A 374 -5.41 -4.80 6.39
N MET A 375 -4.12 -4.92 6.64
CA MET A 375 -3.57 -5.42 7.90
C MET A 375 -2.88 -4.35 8.74
N GLY A 376 -2.41 -3.26 8.15
CA GLY A 376 -1.51 -2.35 8.84
C GLY A 376 -1.21 -1.06 8.09
N GLY A 377 0.09 -0.79 7.90
CA GLY A 377 0.59 0.37 7.17
C GLY A 377 0.29 0.25 5.68
N TYR A 378 1.32 0.22 4.85
CA TYR A 378 1.16 -0.20 3.46
C TYR A 378 0.83 -1.69 3.38
N ASP A 379 -0.24 -2.02 2.64
CA ASP A 379 -0.56 -3.38 2.24
C ASP A 379 -0.43 -3.54 0.72
N ILE A 380 0.13 -4.66 0.27
CA ILE A 380 0.26 -5.02 -1.15
C ILE A 380 -1.07 -5.57 -1.67
N TYR A 381 -1.52 -5.01 -2.79
CA TYR A 381 -2.66 -5.45 -3.57
C TYR A 381 -2.22 -5.81 -4.99
N THR A 382 -2.99 -6.68 -5.64
CA THR A 382 -2.87 -6.97 -7.07
C THR A 382 -4.16 -6.68 -7.82
N SER A 383 -4.08 -6.22 -9.06
CA SER A 383 -5.22 -6.07 -9.97
C SER A 383 -4.85 -6.39 -11.41
N THR A 384 -5.80 -6.99 -12.13
CA THR A 384 -5.72 -7.22 -13.57
C THR A 384 -6.38 -6.09 -14.34
N GLY A 385 -5.87 -5.78 -15.53
CA GLY A 385 -6.35 -4.68 -16.36
C GLY A 385 -5.20 -3.85 -16.90
N GLU A 386 -5.49 -2.62 -17.32
CA GLU A 386 -4.48 -1.66 -17.73
C GLU A 386 -5.00 -0.22 -17.63
N LYS A 387 -4.08 0.74 -17.54
CA LYS A 387 -4.36 2.17 -17.65
C LYS A 387 -5.36 2.64 -16.59
N ALA A 388 -6.61 2.94 -16.98
CA ALA A 388 -7.69 3.36 -16.07
C ALA A 388 -8.77 2.28 -15.87
N SER A 389 -8.59 1.09 -16.45
CA SER A 389 -9.56 -0.01 -16.44
C SER A 389 -9.00 -1.21 -15.68
N TRP A 390 -9.07 -1.13 -14.35
CA TRP A 390 -8.59 -2.18 -13.44
C TRP A 390 -9.74 -2.93 -12.79
N SER A 391 -9.52 -4.23 -12.57
CA SER A 391 -10.39 -5.06 -11.74
C SER A 391 -10.37 -4.61 -10.28
N VAL A 392 -11.30 -5.12 -9.47
CA VAL A 392 -11.28 -4.91 -8.02
C VAL A 392 -9.97 -5.46 -7.44
N PRO A 393 -9.15 -4.63 -6.76
CA PRO A 393 -7.87 -5.07 -6.22
C PRO A 393 -8.03 -6.15 -5.15
N LEU A 394 -7.14 -7.14 -5.19
CA LEU A 394 -7.08 -8.24 -4.24
C LEU A 394 -5.91 -8.03 -3.28
N ASN A 395 -6.19 -7.98 -1.97
CA ASN A 395 -5.15 -7.96 -0.93
C ASN A 395 -4.41 -9.31 -0.93
N LEU A 396 -3.07 -9.29 -0.90
CA LEU A 396 -2.26 -10.51 -0.91
C LEU A 396 -2.19 -11.27 0.43
N LYS A 397 -2.72 -10.64 1.50
CA LYS A 397 -2.87 -11.18 2.86
C LYS A 397 -1.56 -11.62 3.48
N TYR A 398 -1.61 -12.07 4.73
CA TYR A 398 -0.49 -12.72 5.38
C TYR A 398 -0.06 -13.99 4.61
N PRO A 399 1.24 -14.29 4.44
CA PRO A 399 2.42 -13.58 4.96
C PRO A 399 3.04 -12.53 4.03
N VAL A 400 2.42 -12.21 2.88
CA VAL A 400 2.88 -11.11 2.03
C VAL A 400 2.68 -9.79 2.76
N ASN A 401 1.48 -9.57 3.28
CA ASN A 401 1.13 -8.43 4.11
C ASN A 401 1.19 -8.78 5.60
N THR A 402 1.45 -7.78 6.42
CA THR A 402 1.62 -7.83 7.86
C THR A 402 1.02 -6.56 8.47
N THR A 403 1.15 -6.37 9.78
CA THR A 403 0.71 -5.14 10.43
C THR A 403 1.65 -3.94 10.24
N TYR A 404 2.76 -4.16 9.52
CA TYR A 404 3.80 -3.19 9.22
C TYR A 404 3.60 -2.60 7.82
N ASP A 405 4.58 -1.88 7.28
CA ASP A 405 4.58 -1.49 5.87
C ASP A 405 5.10 -2.65 5.02
N ASP A 406 4.30 -3.06 4.05
CA ASP A 406 4.64 -4.08 3.05
C ASP A 406 4.44 -3.47 1.67
N PHE A 407 5.52 -3.45 0.88
CA PHE A 407 5.55 -2.68 -0.35
C PHE A 407 6.51 -3.24 -1.40
N TYR A 408 6.48 -2.66 -2.60
CA TYR A 408 7.38 -2.98 -3.71
C TYR A 408 7.45 -4.49 -4.03
N PHE A 409 6.30 -5.09 -4.37
CA PHE A 409 6.22 -6.50 -4.74
C PHE A 409 6.70 -6.72 -6.17
N SER A 410 7.80 -7.43 -6.38
CA SER A 410 8.42 -7.65 -7.70
C SER A 410 8.45 -9.12 -8.04
N THR A 411 7.98 -9.48 -9.23
CA THR A 411 7.94 -10.87 -9.70
C THR A 411 8.11 -10.97 -11.21
N ALA A 412 8.91 -11.95 -11.63
CA ALA A 412 9.14 -12.23 -13.05
C ALA A 412 8.21 -13.34 -13.59
N ASP A 413 7.62 -14.16 -12.71
CA ASP A 413 6.84 -15.36 -13.07
C ASP A 413 5.47 -15.46 -12.35
N GLY A 414 5.19 -14.59 -11.36
CA GLY A 414 4.00 -14.65 -10.51
C GLY A 414 4.08 -15.71 -9.39
N LEU A 415 5.13 -16.53 -9.38
CA LEU A 415 5.33 -17.63 -8.44
C LEU A 415 6.43 -17.35 -7.44
N THR A 416 7.45 -16.61 -7.82
CA THR A 416 8.58 -16.25 -6.98
C THR A 416 8.92 -14.79 -7.15
N GLY A 417 9.52 -14.22 -6.11
CA GLY A 417 10.11 -12.91 -6.24
C GLY A 417 10.43 -12.27 -4.92
N TYR A 418 10.29 -10.95 -4.86
CA TYR A 418 10.69 -10.16 -3.72
C TYR A 418 9.62 -9.14 -3.35
N LEU A 419 9.65 -8.73 -2.09
CA LEU A 419 8.91 -7.59 -1.57
C LEU A 419 9.78 -6.88 -0.53
N SER A 420 9.39 -5.66 -0.17
CA SER A 420 10.05 -4.85 0.86
C SER A 420 9.13 -4.68 2.06
N SER A 421 9.72 -4.67 3.26
CA SER A 421 8.94 -4.54 4.49
C SER A 421 9.79 -4.11 5.68
N ASN A 422 9.21 -3.32 6.59
CA ASN A 422 9.77 -3.05 7.92
C ASN A 422 9.22 -3.98 9.00
N ARG A 423 8.73 -5.17 8.62
CA ARG A 423 8.22 -6.17 9.55
C ARG A 423 9.28 -6.61 10.57
N ARG A 424 8.79 -6.95 11.77
CA ARG A 424 9.62 -7.48 12.85
C ARG A 424 10.39 -8.74 12.42
N GLY A 425 11.63 -8.84 12.88
CA GLY A 425 12.52 -9.99 12.60
C GLY A 425 13.39 -9.81 11.35
N GLY A 426 13.30 -8.64 10.70
CA GLY A 426 14.30 -8.17 9.75
C GLY A 426 15.65 -7.83 10.41
N LEU A 427 16.65 -7.54 9.56
CA LEU A 427 18.01 -7.14 9.89
C LEU A 427 18.15 -5.62 9.99
N GLY A 428 17.46 -4.86 9.13
CA GLY A 428 17.49 -3.40 9.07
C GLY A 428 16.13 -2.73 9.34
N ASP A 429 16.00 -1.48 8.88
CA ASP A 429 14.76 -0.69 9.00
C ASP A 429 13.69 -1.21 8.03
N ASP A 430 13.89 -1.02 6.72
CA ASP A 430 13.19 -1.74 5.67
C ASP A 430 14.09 -2.86 5.15
N ASP A 431 13.54 -4.03 4.88
CA ASP A 431 14.28 -5.19 4.42
C ASP A 431 13.67 -5.79 3.14
N ILE A 432 14.51 -6.45 2.35
CA ILE A 432 14.09 -7.29 1.23
C ILE A 432 13.70 -8.68 1.75
N TYR A 433 12.53 -9.16 1.33
CA TYR A 433 12.06 -10.51 1.59
C TYR A 433 11.83 -11.23 0.26
N SER A 434 12.29 -12.47 0.15
CA SER A 434 11.89 -13.34 -0.96
C SER A 434 10.56 -14.00 -0.67
N PHE A 435 9.77 -14.25 -1.70
CA PHE A 435 8.55 -15.04 -1.58
C PHE A 435 8.51 -16.19 -2.59
N SER A 436 7.74 -17.22 -2.25
CA SER A 436 7.26 -18.21 -3.18
C SER A 436 5.76 -18.45 -2.98
N TYR A 437 5.03 -18.64 -4.07
CA TYR A 437 3.61 -18.95 -4.08
C TYR A 437 3.41 -20.42 -4.37
N LYS A 438 2.81 -21.13 -3.42
CA LYS A 438 2.42 -22.53 -3.64
C LYS A 438 1.05 -22.55 -4.29
N ALA A 439 1.04 -22.59 -5.62
CA ALA A 439 -0.20 -22.79 -6.38
C ALA A 439 -1.01 -23.95 -5.77
N PRO A 440 -2.35 -23.82 -5.70
CA PRO A 440 -3.19 -24.96 -5.39
C PRO A 440 -2.75 -26.12 -6.27
N LYS A 441 -2.53 -27.30 -5.67
CA LYS A 441 -2.41 -28.50 -6.48
C LYS A 441 -3.68 -28.52 -7.31
N VAL A 442 -3.55 -28.40 -8.63
CA VAL A 442 -4.63 -28.78 -9.53
C VAL A 442 -4.80 -30.25 -9.22
N VAL A 443 -5.77 -30.57 -8.38
CA VAL A 443 -6.23 -31.93 -8.22
C VAL A 443 -6.82 -32.20 -9.60
N LYS A 444 -6.02 -32.83 -10.49
CA LYS A 444 -6.61 -33.63 -11.56
C LYS A 444 -7.66 -34.45 -10.81
N PRO A 445 -8.95 -34.35 -11.16
CA PRO A 445 -9.95 -35.13 -10.46
C PRO A 445 -9.39 -36.55 -10.41
N GLU A 446 -9.19 -37.06 -9.20
CA GLU A 446 -9.00 -38.50 -9.02
C GLU A 446 -10.13 -39.14 -9.82
N PRO A 447 -9.91 -40.25 -10.56
CA PRO A 447 -11.03 -41.02 -11.04
C PRO A 447 -11.83 -41.39 -9.80
N GLN A 448 -12.87 -40.60 -9.53
CA GLN A 448 -13.69 -40.75 -8.35
C GLN A 448 -14.24 -42.16 -8.45
N LYS A 449 -14.13 -42.95 -7.38
CA LYS A 449 -14.98 -44.13 -7.24
C LYS A 449 -16.39 -43.67 -7.60
N PRO A 450 -17.12 -44.40 -8.48
CA PRO A 450 -18.36 -43.91 -9.05
C PRO A 450 -19.27 -43.44 -7.92
N VAL A 451 -19.38 -42.12 -7.78
CA VAL A 451 -20.42 -41.50 -6.97
C VAL A 451 -21.69 -41.90 -7.70
N ASP A 452 -22.64 -42.51 -6.98
CA ASP A 452 -23.93 -42.94 -7.53
C ASP A 452 -24.44 -41.89 -8.52
N THR A 453 -24.50 -42.28 -9.79
CA THR A 453 -24.78 -41.38 -10.91
C THR A 453 -26.15 -40.76 -10.72
N ILE A 454 -26.20 -39.55 -10.16
CA ILE A 454 -27.37 -38.69 -10.27
C ILE A 454 -27.51 -38.38 -11.76
N LYS A 455 -28.48 -39.00 -12.41
CA LYS A 455 -28.83 -38.66 -13.79
C LYS A 455 -29.49 -37.28 -13.78
N TYR A 456 -28.81 -36.32 -14.40
CA TYR A 456 -29.34 -34.99 -14.65
C TYR A 456 -30.25 -35.01 -15.89
N GLU A 457 -31.52 -34.73 -15.71
CA GLU A 457 -32.54 -34.78 -16.77
C GLU A 457 -32.67 -33.42 -17.46
N VAL A 458 -32.66 -33.40 -18.80
CA VAL A 458 -32.92 -32.18 -19.56
C VAL A 458 -34.31 -31.66 -19.21
N GLY A 459 -34.40 -30.37 -18.92
CA GLY A 459 -35.63 -29.69 -18.51
C GLY A 459 -35.86 -29.66 -17.00
N LYS A 460 -35.10 -30.43 -16.21
CA LYS A 460 -35.23 -30.45 -14.75
C LYS A 460 -34.42 -29.35 -14.08
N THR A 461 -35.01 -28.76 -13.04
CA THR A 461 -34.41 -27.69 -12.24
C THR A 461 -33.92 -28.25 -10.92
N TYR A 462 -32.72 -27.82 -10.52
CA TYR A 462 -32.02 -28.23 -9.32
C TYR A 462 -31.66 -26.97 -8.51
N VAL A 463 -32.06 -26.93 -7.24
CA VAL A 463 -31.84 -25.77 -6.38
C VAL A 463 -30.44 -25.85 -5.77
N LEU A 464 -29.67 -24.77 -5.89
CA LEU A 464 -28.40 -24.61 -5.18
C LEU A 464 -28.73 -24.05 -3.80
N LYS A 465 -28.68 -24.90 -2.77
CA LYS A 465 -28.89 -24.46 -1.39
C LYS A 465 -27.82 -23.45 -1.01
N ASP A 466 -28.19 -22.43 -0.23
CA ASP A 466 -27.24 -21.52 0.44
C ASP A 466 -26.40 -20.57 -0.45
N ILE A 467 -26.88 -20.19 -1.64
CA ILE A 467 -26.30 -19.07 -2.39
C ILE A 467 -26.84 -17.75 -1.83
N TYR A 468 -26.11 -17.19 -0.87
CA TYR A 468 -26.44 -15.90 -0.27
C TYR A 468 -25.91 -14.74 -1.11
N TYR A 469 -26.70 -13.66 -1.13
CA TYR A 469 -26.31 -12.34 -1.63
C TYR A 469 -26.59 -11.32 -0.53
N ASP A 470 -25.74 -10.32 -0.39
CA ASP A 470 -26.05 -9.20 0.49
C ASP A 470 -27.28 -8.43 -0.02
N PHE A 471 -27.97 -7.73 0.89
CA PHE A 471 -29.12 -6.89 0.53
C PHE A 471 -28.72 -5.87 -0.55
N ASP A 472 -29.50 -5.81 -1.64
CA ASP A 472 -29.25 -4.97 -2.83
C ASP A 472 -27.89 -5.22 -3.54
N LYS A 473 -27.28 -6.39 -3.35
CA LYS A 473 -26.05 -6.75 -4.09
C LYS A 473 -26.17 -8.03 -4.90
N SER A 474 -25.31 -8.12 -5.90
CA SER A 474 -25.14 -9.29 -6.78
C SER A 474 -23.75 -9.93 -6.70
N ASN A 475 -22.84 -9.39 -5.89
CA ASN A 475 -21.51 -9.97 -5.70
C ASN A 475 -21.60 -11.37 -5.06
N ILE A 476 -20.79 -12.31 -5.57
CA ILE A 476 -20.70 -13.66 -5.00
C ILE A 476 -19.94 -13.60 -3.67
N ARG A 477 -20.62 -13.98 -2.59
CA ARG A 477 -20.03 -14.13 -1.25
C ARG A 477 -19.18 -15.40 -1.14
N LEU A 478 -18.36 -15.50 -0.09
CA LEU A 478 -17.49 -16.66 0.14
C LEU A 478 -18.25 -17.97 0.40
N ASP A 479 -19.45 -17.89 0.99
CA ASP A 479 -20.36 -19.03 1.18
C ASP A 479 -20.99 -19.46 -0.15
N ALA A 480 -21.53 -18.52 -0.92
CA ALA A 480 -22.05 -18.75 -2.27
C ALA A 480 -21.00 -19.36 -3.23
N ALA A 481 -19.75 -18.93 -3.12
CA ALA A 481 -18.62 -19.48 -3.87
C ALA A 481 -18.44 -20.99 -3.64
N LYS A 482 -18.61 -21.49 -2.41
CA LYS A 482 -18.47 -22.92 -2.09
C LYS A 482 -19.55 -23.77 -2.76
N GLU A 483 -20.76 -23.25 -2.87
CA GLU A 483 -21.88 -23.94 -3.51
C GLU A 483 -21.76 -23.90 -5.04
N LEU A 484 -21.30 -22.78 -5.61
CA LEU A 484 -20.97 -22.70 -7.02
C LEU A 484 -19.79 -23.61 -7.41
N ASP A 485 -18.81 -23.80 -6.52
CA ASP A 485 -17.72 -24.76 -6.75
C ASP A 485 -18.25 -26.21 -6.89
N LYS A 486 -19.33 -26.59 -6.20
CA LYS A 486 -19.98 -27.90 -6.42
C LYS A 486 -20.58 -28.00 -7.83
N LEU A 487 -21.17 -26.91 -8.33
CA LEU A 487 -21.70 -26.85 -9.69
C LEU A 487 -20.58 -26.89 -10.74
N VAL A 488 -19.43 -26.28 -10.48
CA VAL A 488 -18.23 -26.42 -11.32
C VAL A 488 -17.82 -27.88 -11.45
N THR A 489 -17.81 -28.63 -10.33
CA THR A 489 -17.52 -30.07 -10.35
C THR A 489 -18.51 -30.84 -11.23
N ILE A 490 -19.82 -30.62 -11.07
CA ILE A 490 -20.87 -31.26 -11.89
C ILE A 490 -20.68 -30.95 -13.39
N LEU A 491 -20.39 -29.70 -13.74
CA LEU A 491 -20.22 -29.29 -15.14
C LEU A 491 -18.93 -29.83 -15.75
N ASN A 492 -17.89 -30.07 -14.96
CA ASN A 492 -16.68 -30.75 -15.43
C ASN A 492 -16.90 -32.26 -15.64
N GLU A 493 -17.73 -32.89 -14.78
CA GLU A 493 -18.11 -34.30 -14.90
C GLU A 493 -19.07 -34.56 -16.08
N HIS A 494 -19.81 -33.54 -16.52
CA HIS A 494 -20.71 -33.62 -17.66
C HIS A 494 -20.38 -32.58 -18.75
N PRO A 495 -19.33 -32.77 -19.56
CA PRO A 495 -18.86 -31.77 -20.53
C PRO A 495 -19.90 -31.34 -21.58
N ALA A 496 -20.81 -32.25 -21.96
CA ALA A 496 -21.91 -31.96 -22.90
C ALA A 496 -23.10 -31.23 -22.24
N MET A 497 -23.10 -31.12 -20.90
CA MET A 497 -24.19 -30.47 -20.17
C MET A 497 -24.16 -28.97 -20.36
N HIS A 498 -25.30 -28.42 -20.75
CA HIS A 498 -25.59 -26.99 -20.76
C HIS A 498 -26.63 -26.70 -19.69
N ILE A 499 -26.51 -25.53 -19.06
CA ILE A 499 -27.41 -25.12 -17.98
C ILE A 499 -27.88 -23.67 -18.15
N GLU A 500 -29.06 -23.39 -17.60
CA GLU A 500 -29.54 -22.04 -17.29
C GLU A 500 -29.44 -21.82 -15.78
N LEU A 501 -28.72 -20.79 -15.34
CA LEU A 501 -28.73 -20.32 -13.96
C LEU A 501 -29.87 -19.34 -13.78
N GLY A 502 -30.84 -19.74 -12.96
CA GLY A 502 -32.00 -18.96 -12.57
C GLY A 502 -31.81 -18.34 -11.20
N SER A 503 -32.01 -17.04 -11.06
CA SER A 503 -32.04 -16.37 -9.74
C SER A 503 -33.42 -15.78 -9.46
N HIS A 504 -33.79 -15.74 -8.19
CA HIS A 504 -35.10 -15.32 -7.70
C HIS A 504 -34.97 -14.30 -6.56
N THR A 505 -35.99 -13.48 -6.34
CA THR A 505 -36.13 -12.57 -5.21
C THR A 505 -37.31 -12.97 -4.33
N ASP A 506 -37.40 -12.37 -3.13
CA ASP A 506 -38.64 -12.38 -2.38
C ASP A 506 -39.58 -11.28 -2.90
N SER A 507 -40.83 -11.29 -2.42
CA SER A 507 -41.89 -10.37 -2.83
C SER A 507 -41.78 -8.96 -2.23
N ARG A 508 -40.68 -8.62 -1.55
CA ARG A 508 -40.53 -7.30 -0.94
C ARG A 508 -39.79 -6.41 -1.93
N GLY A 509 -40.47 -5.39 -2.42
CA GLY A 509 -39.89 -4.40 -3.32
C GLY A 509 -40.76 -4.19 -4.54
N ASN A 510 -40.20 -3.50 -5.52
CA ASN A 510 -40.84 -3.28 -6.81
C ASN A 510 -40.47 -4.42 -7.78
N ASP A 511 -41.47 -4.99 -8.46
CA ASP A 511 -41.33 -6.15 -9.35
C ASP A 511 -40.27 -5.95 -10.43
N ASP A 512 -40.24 -4.79 -11.10
CA ASP A 512 -39.26 -4.47 -12.15
C ASP A 512 -37.83 -4.40 -11.58
N TYR A 513 -37.69 -3.85 -10.38
CA TYR A 513 -36.42 -3.81 -9.68
C TYR A 513 -35.98 -5.22 -9.28
N ASN A 514 -36.88 -6.04 -8.74
CA ASN A 514 -36.63 -7.43 -8.36
C ASN A 514 -36.22 -8.29 -9.57
N LEU A 515 -36.85 -8.07 -10.72
CA LEU A 515 -36.48 -8.70 -11.98
C LEU A 515 -35.04 -8.32 -12.38
N ARG A 516 -34.69 -7.04 -12.39
CA ARG A 516 -33.32 -6.58 -12.69
C ARG A 516 -32.29 -7.10 -11.69
N LEU A 517 -32.62 -7.14 -10.40
CA LEU A 517 -31.74 -7.63 -9.34
C LEU A 517 -31.44 -9.12 -9.53
N SER A 518 -32.47 -9.93 -9.76
CA SER A 518 -32.32 -11.36 -10.02
C SER A 518 -31.48 -11.63 -11.29
N GLN A 519 -31.65 -10.83 -12.35
CA GLN A 519 -30.84 -10.96 -13.56
C GLN A 519 -29.35 -10.73 -13.28
N ARG A 520 -28.99 -9.66 -12.55
CA ARG A 520 -27.60 -9.39 -12.15
C ARG A 520 -27.00 -10.52 -11.30
N ARG A 521 -27.81 -11.15 -10.44
CA ARG A 521 -27.37 -12.29 -9.60
C ARG A 521 -27.07 -13.54 -10.43
N ALA A 522 -27.93 -13.86 -11.39
CA ALA A 522 -27.71 -14.96 -12.32
C ALA A 522 -26.46 -14.73 -13.19
N GLU A 523 -26.27 -13.50 -13.68
CA GLU A 523 -25.08 -13.12 -14.44
C GLU A 523 -23.78 -13.21 -13.62
N SER A 524 -23.84 -12.80 -12.35
CA SER A 524 -22.70 -12.88 -11.44
C SER A 524 -22.32 -14.33 -11.15
N ALA A 525 -23.30 -15.22 -11.01
CA ALA A 525 -23.06 -16.66 -10.87
C ALA A 525 -22.44 -17.27 -12.14
N VAL A 526 -22.94 -16.89 -13.32
CA VAL A 526 -22.33 -17.32 -14.59
C VAL A 526 -20.89 -16.80 -14.73
N ALA A 527 -20.64 -15.53 -14.43
CA ALA A 527 -19.29 -14.94 -14.46
C ALA A 527 -18.33 -15.69 -13.52
N TYR A 528 -18.81 -16.11 -12.35
CA TYR A 528 -18.05 -16.94 -11.43
C TYR A 528 -17.68 -18.30 -12.04
N LEU A 529 -18.63 -19.03 -12.64
CA LEU A 529 -18.35 -20.32 -13.28
C LEU A 529 -17.35 -20.19 -14.43
N ILE A 530 -17.42 -19.10 -15.21
CA ILE A 530 -16.45 -18.80 -16.28
C ILE A 530 -15.06 -18.55 -15.69
N SER A 531 -14.96 -17.81 -14.59
CA SER A 531 -13.69 -17.57 -13.89
C SER A 531 -13.05 -18.87 -13.37
N LYS A 532 -13.85 -19.94 -13.22
CA LYS A 532 -13.41 -21.29 -12.83
C LYS A 532 -13.13 -22.22 -14.02
N GLY A 533 -13.21 -21.71 -15.25
CA GLY A 533 -12.86 -22.42 -16.47
C GLY A 533 -14.02 -23.11 -17.20
N ILE A 534 -15.28 -22.87 -16.80
CA ILE A 534 -16.43 -23.38 -17.55
C ILE A 534 -16.66 -22.52 -18.81
N GLU A 535 -16.79 -23.18 -19.95
CA GLU A 535 -17.02 -22.51 -21.23
C GLU A 535 -18.34 -21.70 -21.24
N ARG A 536 -18.27 -20.43 -21.66
CA ARG A 536 -19.44 -19.52 -21.71
C ARG A 536 -20.61 -20.11 -22.51
N GLY A 537 -20.33 -20.82 -23.61
CA GLY A 537 -21.36 -21.43 -24.47
C GLY A 537 -22.26 -22.44 -23.75
N ARG A 538 -21.82 -22.98 -22.61
CA ARG A 538 -22.55 -23.96 -21.81
C ARG A 538 -23.50 -23.32 -20.78
N LEU A 539 -23.47 -21.98 -20.65
CA LEU A 539 -24.10 -21.26 -19.56
C LEU A 539 -25.04 -20.17 -20.09
N SER A 540 -26.25 -20.11 -19.53
CA SER A 540 -27.18 -19.00 -19.71
C SER A 540 -27.60 -18.46 -18.34
N ALA A 541 -27.92 -17.17 -18.25
CA ALA A 541 -28.36 -16.50 -17.03
C ALA A 541 -29.78 -15.98 -17.20
N ARG A 542 -30.65 -16.23 -16.23
CA ARG A 542 -32.03 -15.74 -16.23
C ARG A 542 -32.48 -15.25 -14.86
N GLY A 543 -32.89 -14.00 -14.80
CA GLY A 543 -33.58 -13.42 -13.64
C GLY A 543 -35.07 -13.69 -13.71
N TYR A 544 -35.64 -14.23 -12.64
CA TYR A 544 -37.07 -14.50 -12.51
C TYR A 544 -37.80 -13.49 -11.61
N GLY A 545 -37.06 -12.60 -10.93
CA GLY A 545 -37.60 -11.72 -9.91
C GLY A 545 -38.40 -12.51 -8.88
N GLU A 546 -39.60 -12.03 -8.55
CA GLU A 546 -40.55 -12.68 -7.64
C GLU A 546 -41.63 -13.50 -8.38
N THR A 547 -41.49 -13.73 -9.69
CA THR A 547 -42.54 -14.40 -10.49
C THR A 547 -42.70 -15.89 -10.18
N MET A 548 -41.73 -16.47 -9.46
CA MET A 548 -41.66 -17.90 -9.16
C MET A 548 -41.40 -18.11 -7.66
N LEU A 549 -42.34 -17.70 -6.80
CA LEU A 549 -42.27 -17.91 -5.35
C LEU A 549 -42.47 -19.40 -5.00
N VAL A 550 -41.79 -19.89 -3.97
CA VAL A 550 -41.87 -21.29 -3.50
C VAL A 550 -42.81 -21.45 -2.29
N ASN A 551 -43.44 -20.37 -1.85
CA ASN A 551 -44.39 -20.33 -0.75
C ASN A 551 -45.45 -19.25 -1.02
N SER A 552 -46.37 -19.04 -0.06
CA SER A 552 -47.48 -18.10 -0.18
C SER A 552 -47.08 -16.61 -0.03
N CYS A 553 -45.79 -16.29 0.12
CA CYS A 553 -45.30 -14.94 0.41
C CYS A 553 -45.26 -14.06 -0.84
N SER A 554 -46.45 -13.70 -1.31
CA SER A 554 -46.69 -12.74 -2.40
C SER A 554 -46.91 -11.33 -1.87
N ASN A 555 -47.03 -10.35 -2.78
CA ASN A 555 -47.21 -8.94 -2.43
C ASN A 555 -48.41 -8.74 -1.49
N GLY A 556 -48.16 -8.10 -0.34
CA GLY A 556 -49.17 -7.83 0.69
C GLY A 556 -49.42 -8.97 1.69
N VAL A 557 -48.81 -10.15 1.51
CA VAL A 557 -48.90 -11.26 2.47
C VAL A 557 -47.83 -11.12 3.56
N LYS A 558 -48.25 -11.17 4.83
CA LYS A 558 -47.32 -11.12 5.97
C LYS A 558 -46.64 -12.48 6.15
N CYS A 559 -45.32 -12.51 5.94
CA CYS A 559 -44.50 -13.70 6.10
C CYS A 559 -43.36 -13.51 7.08
N SER A 560 -42.80 -14.61 7.56
CA SER A 560 -41.56 -14.65 8.33
C SER A 560 -40.33 -14.41 7.46
N GLU A 561 -39.22 -14.01 8.09
CA GLU A 561 -37.96 -13.83 7.36
C GLU A 561 -37.45 -15.14 6.74
N ALA A 562 -37.71 -16.28 7.38
CA ALA A 562 -37.34 -17.59 6.85
C ALA A 562 -38.09 -17.92 5.54
N GLU A 563 -39.36 -17.54 5.44
CA GLU A 563 -40.15 -17.73 4.23
C GLU A 563 -39.71 -16.79 3.11
N HIS A 564 -39.41 -15.52 3.41
CA HIS A 564 -38.81 -14.62 2.43
C HIS A 564 -37.42 -15.13 1.99
N GLN A 565 -36.62 -15.66 2.91
CA GLN A 565 -35.31 -16.23 2.61
C GLN A 565 -35.40 -17.44 1.67
N ALA A 566 -36.43 -18.27 1.78
CA ALA A 566 -36.64 -19.40 0.87
C ALA A 566 -36.88 -18.95 -0.58
N ASN A 567 -37.45 -17.77 -0.81
CA ASN A 567 -37.67 -17.22 -2.14
C ASN A 567 -36.38 -16.63 -2.76
N ARG A 568 -35.47 -16.10 -1.92
CA ARG A 568 -34.15 -15.56 -2.33
C ARG A 568 -33.16 -16.69 -2.62
N ARG A 569 -33.31 -17.32 -3.78
CA ARG A 569 -32.53 -18.51 -4.16
C ARG A 569 -31.97 -18.41 -5.58
N THR A 570 -30.96 -19.24 -5.84
CA THR A 570 -30.46 -19.51 -7.18
C THR A 570 -30.59 -21.00 -7.47
N GLU A 571 -30.98 -21.33 -8.68
CA GLU A 571 -31.17 -22.68 -9.18
C GLU A 571 -30.49 -22.84 -10.53
N PHE A 572 -30.28 -24.08 -10.96
CA PHE A 572 -29.87 -24.36 -12.32
C PHE A 572 -30.84 -25.34 -12.98
N LYS A 573 -31.15 -25.08 -14.25
CA LYS A 573 -31.94 -25.95 -15.10
C LYS A 573 -31.03 -26.55 -16.16
N VAL A 574 -31.11 -27.86 -16.34
CA VAL A 574 -30.34 -28.54 -17.38
C VAL A 574 -31.03 -28.31 -18.72
N THR A 575 -30.35 -27.70 -19.68
CA THR A 575 -30.93 -27.33 -20.99
C THR A 575 -30.52 -28.28 -22.10
N LYS A 576 -29.38 -28.96 -21.97
CA LYS A 576 -28.87 -29.96 -22.91
C LYS A 576 -27.93 -30.93 -22.20
N THR A 577 -27.91 -32.21 -22.58
CA THR A 577 -26.97 -33.23 -22.03
C THR A 577 -26.29 -34.10 -23.08
N LYS A 578 -26.58 -33.90 -24.37
CA LYS A 578 -25.92 -34.54 -25.51
C LYS A 578 -25.84 -33.57 -26.69
#